data_AF-A0A372MD10-F1
#
_entry.id   AF-A0A372MD10-F1
#
_cell.length_a   1.000
_cell.length_b   1.000
_cell.length_c   1.000
_cell.angle_alpha   90.00
_cell.angle_beta   90.00
_cell.angle_gamma   90.00
#
_symmetry.space_group_name_H-M   'P 1'
#
loop_
_entity.id
_entity.type
_entity.pdbx_description
1 polymer ?
#
loop_
_entity_poly.entity_id
_entity_poly.type
_entity_poly.pdbx_seq_one_letter_code
_entity_poly.pdbx_strand_id
1 'polypeptide(L)'
;MAGLWSWVVLFLVSSFLGWLLESAYRSIKEHRFIDSGLLRGPFVPIYGAGAVVIESIDILVPDHLIWVEITACILFCTMLEFLVHLFYEKLFELKLWDYSSFFLNLQGRVCLLYSFYWGILGYVYLHFLQQNIWLFMDLILATKGFWIIAVSFSIYFIFQAISNAYELLHIRHLKRNLLGFLENPAAENLEAVGRKANTRILLAFPQILKSELSLFIAKIWGRSTAVIGFLPYRKAIWILLHGRILDEDQEDGQFYLAIEDLLENRNVMSMAGIQHHQASTLSHSLLISQVSWYLADAFGLDKKSCARGALLHDFFLYDWKREKHPHHAMRHAGIALENAQMYFDLNEMEKDIILTHMWPLSKTIYHYRESLLVSMVDKIVSSKDLIAMLRLTK
;
A
#
# COMPACT_ATOMS: atom_id res chain seq x y z
N MET A 1 -12.64 14.72 -36.23
CA MET A 1 -13.48 14.06 -35.19
C MET A 1 -14.89 14.64 -35.20
N ALA A 2 -15.92 13.85 -35.47
CA ALA A 2 -17.30 14.33 -35.50
C ALA A 2 -18.07 13.82 -34.26
N GLY A 3 -18.51 14.73 -33.39
CA GLY A 3 -19.42 14.45 -32.28
C GLY A 3 -18.78 13.99 -30.97
N LEU A 4 -19.51 14.22 -29.86
CA LEU A 4 -19.13 13.87 -28.48
C LEU A 4 -18.72 12.40 -28.33
N TRP A 5 -19.38 11.50 -29.06
CA TRP A 5 -19.10 10.07 -28.98
C TRP A 5 -17.70 9.69 -29.48
N SER A 6 -17.18 10.38 -30.50
CA SER A 6 -15.81 10.13 -30.97
C SER A 6 -14.80 10.40 -29.85
N TRP A 7 -14.99 11.46 -29.07
CA TRP A 7 -14.15 11.78 -27.91
C TRP A 7 -14.27 10.76 -26.78
N VAL A 8 -15.47 10.23 -26.53
CA VAL A 8 -15.67 9.17 -25.53
C VAL A 8 -14.96 7.88 -25.95
N VAL A 9 -15.09 7.46 -27.21
CA VAL A 9 -14.39 6.26 -27.70
C VAL A 9 -12.88 6.45 -27.66
N LEU A 10 -12.39 7.62 -28.11
CA LEU A 10 -10.97 7.98 -28.01
C LEU A 10 -10.45 7.83 -26.58
N PHE A 11 -11.17 8.40 -25.61
CA PHE A 11 -10.82 8.32 -24.20
C PHE A 11 -10.73 6.88 -23.71
N LEU A 12 -11.71 6.03 -24.07
CA LEU A 12 -11.76 4.64 -23.61
C LEU A 12 -10.67 3.77 -24.25
N VAL A 13 -10.48 3.88 -25.56
CA VAL A 13 -9.44 3.16 -26.30
C VAL A 13 -8.06 3.56 -25.76
N SER A 14 -7.83 4.86 -25.59
CA SER A 14 -6.54 5.36 -25.07
C SER A 14 -6.32 5.00 -23.61
N SER A 15 -7.37 4.95 -22.78
CA SER A 15 -7.29 4.44 -21.40
C SER A 15 -6.92 2.96 -21.35
N PHE A 16 -7.40 2.16 -22.31
CA PHE A 16 -7.07 0.75 -22.46
C PHE A 16 -5.64 0.54 -22.96
N LEU A 17 -5.20 1.30 -23.96
CA LEU A 17 -3.82 1.26 -24.45
C LEU A 17 -2.83 1.70 -23.38
N GLY A 18 -3.17 2.74 -22.61
CA GLY A 18 -2.40 3.17 -21.45
C GLY A 18 -2.29 2.08 -20.37
N TRP A 19 -3.37 1.34 -20.13
CA TRP A 19 -3.34 0.18 -19.24
C TRP A 19 -2.41 -0.92 -19.75
N LEU A 20 -2.43 -1.24 -21.05
CA LEU A 20 -1.50 -2.21 -21.63
C LEU A 20 -0.04 -1.78 -21.46
N LEU A 21 0.26 -0.52 -21.79
CA LEU A 21 1.60 0.05 -21.67
C LEU A 21 2.10 -0.01 -20.22
N GLU A 22 1.31 0.49 -19.28
CA GLU A 22 1.73 0.59 -17.89
C GLU A 22 1.78 -0.78 -17.20
N SER A 23 0.82 -1.66 -17.48
CA SER A 23 0.83 -3.03 -16.97
C SER A 23 2.03 -3.80 -17.52
N ALA A 24 2.37 -3.64 -18.80
CA ALA A 24 3.57 -4.25 -19.39
C ALA A 24 4.86 -3.72 -18.73
N TYR A 25 5.00 -2.40 -18.60
CA TYR A 25 6.16 -1.78 -17.95
C TYR A 25 6.35 -2.29 -16.51
N ARG A 26 5.29 -2.26 -15.69
CA ARG A 26 5.35 -2.75 -14.31
C ARG A 26 5.62 -4.26 -14.26
N SER A 27 5.02 -5.02 -15.16
CA SER A 27 5.19 -6.48 -15.17
C SER A 27 6.61 -6.91 -15.53
N ILE A 28 7.24 -6.22 -16.50
CA ILE A 28 8.64 -6.45 -16.87
C ILE A 28 9.57 -6.11 -15.72
N LYS A 29 9.35 -4.95 -15.07
CA LYS A 29 10.17 -4.49 -13.94
C LYS A 29 10.11 -5.41 -12.73
N GLU A 30 8.94 -5.97 -12.44
CA GLU A 30 8.69 -6.78 -11.24
C GLU A 30 8.73 -8.29 -11.50
N HIS A 31 9.05 -8.70 -12.74
CA HIS A 31 9.13 -10.10 -13.19
C HIS A 31 7.87 -10.94 -12.89
N ARG A 32 6.71 -10.29 -12.78
CA ARG A 32 5.41 -10.92 -12.54
C ARG A 32 4.32 -10.07 -13.16
N PHE A 33 3.19 -10.66 -13.53
CA PHE A 33 2.07 -9.88 -14.05
C PHE A 33 1.54 -8.92 -12.97
N ILE A 34 1.51 -7.63 -13.30
CA ILE A 34 0.97 -6.56 -12.46
C ILE A 34 -0.07 -5.79 -13.27
N ASP A 35 -1.31 -5.86 -12.81
CA ASP A 35 -2.38 -4.97 -13.25
C ASP A 35 -2.12 -3.56 -12.69
N SER A 36 -1.80 -2.61 -13.57
CA SER A 36 -1.51 -1.22 -13.21
C SER A 36 -2.76 -0.38 -12.96
N GLY A 37 -3.94 -0.88 -13.33
CA GLY A 37 -5.19 -0.14 -13.28
C GLY A 37 -5.65 0.18 -11.86
N LEU A 38 -5.84 1.47 -11.55
CA LEU A 38 -6.51 1.88 -10.31
C LEU A 38 -7.95 1.35 -10.29
N LEU A 39 -8.63 1.29 -11.44
CA LEU A 39 -9.94 0.65 -11.58
C LEU A 39 -9.76 -0.88 -11.64
N ARG A 40 -10.76 -1.65 -11.19
CA ARG A 40 -10.77 -3.10 -11.45
C ARG A 40 -11.00 -3.29 -12.96
N GLY A 41 -9.98 -3.65 -13.72
CA GLY A 41 -10.10 -3.83 -15.18
C GLY A 41 -9.16 -2.94 -15.98
N PRO A 42 -9.19 -3.04 -17.32
CA PRO A 42 -8.10 -2.60 -18.17
C PRO A 42 -8.18 -1.11 -18.51
N PHE A 43 -8.15 -0.26 -17.49
CA PHE A 43 -8.30 1.18 -17.66
C PHE A 43 -7.30 1.95 -16.81
N VAL A 44 -6.55 2.82 -17.47
CA VAL A 44 -5.81 3.89 -16.82
C VAL A 44 -6.33 5.24 -17.34
N PRO A 45 -7.31 5.87 -16.64
CA PRO A 45 -8.03 7.04 -17.13
C PRO A 45 -7.16 8.25 -17.53
N ILE A 46 -5.99 8.41 -16.90
CA ILE A 46 -5.09 9.54 -17.17
C ILE A 46 -4.54 9.51 -18.61
N TYR A 47 -4.33 8.31 -19.20
CA TYR A 47 -3.93 8.20 -20.61
C TYR A 47 -5.08 8.56 -21.56
N GLY A 48 -6.32 8.18 -21.21
CA GLY A 48 -7.50 8.60 -21.95
C GLY A 48 -7.67 10.12 -21.97
N ALA A 49 -7.55 10.75 -20.80
CA ALA A 49 -7.62 12.20 -20.68
C ALA A 49 -6.44 12.88 -21.38
N GLY A 50 -5.23 12.31 -21.30
CA GLY A 50 -4.05 12.78 -22.00
C GLY A 50 -4.22 12.79 -23.52
N ALA A 51 -4.74 11.70 -24.10
CA ALA A 51 -5.04 11.62 -25.53
C ALA A 51 -6.07 12.68 -25.94
N VAL A 52 -7.15 12.85 -25.18
CA VAL A 52 -8.16 13.90 -25.45
C VAL A 52 -7.52 15.30 -25.43
N VAL A 53 -6.63 15.58 -24.47
CA VAL A 53 -5.93 16.87 -24.37
C VAL A 53 -4.99 17.08 -25.56
N ILE A 54 -4.19 16.08 -25.91
CA ILE A 54 -3.24 16.13 -27.05
C ILE A 54 -4.00 16.38 -28.36
N GLU A 55 -5.05 15.61 -28.61
CA GLU A 55 -5.90 15.73 -29.81
C GLU A 55 -6.63 17.07 -29.88
N SER A 56 -7.04 17.61 -28.73
CA SER A 56 -7.63 18.95 -28.68
C SER A 56 -6.61 20.02 -29.07
N ILE A 57 -5.36 19.89 -28.64
CA ILE A 57 -4.29 20.83 -28.99
C ILE A 57 -3.97 20.74 -30.49
N ASP A 58 -3.83 19.53 -31.01
CA ASP A 58 -3.55 19.26 -32.43
C ASP A 58 -4.61 19.88 -33.36
N ILE A 59 -5.90 19.74 -32.99
CA ILE A 59 -7.01 20.36 -33.73
C ILE A 59 -6.99 21.90 -33.63
N LEU A 60 -6.64 22.46 -32.47
CA LEU A 60 -6.64 23.91 -32.25
C LEU A 60 -5.44 24.62 -32.88
N VAL A 61 -4.30 23.93 -33.04
CA VAL A 61 -3.05 24.47 -33.56
C VAL A 61 -2.49 23.55 -34.65
N PRO A 62 -3.10 23.53 -35.85
CA PRO A 62 -2.61 22.70 -36.95
C PRO A 62 -1.23 23.17 -37.45
N ASP A 63 -0.49 22.25 -38.09
CA ASP A 63 0.80 22.51 -38.77
C ASP A 63 1.90 23.13 -37.88
N HIS A 64 1.95 22.70 -36.63
CA HIS A 64 2.92 23.20 -35.67
C HIS A 64 4.29 22.52 -35.79
N LEU A 65 5.33 23.20 -35.31
CA LEU A 65 6.68 22.63 -35.28
C LEU A 65 6.75 21.50 -34.24
N ILE A 66 7.50 20.45 -34.53
CA ILE A 66 7.72 19.29 -33.65
C ILE A 66 8.13 19.67 -32.20
N TRP A 67 8.90 20.74 -32.02
CA TRP A 67 9.30 21.20 -30.69
C TRP A 67 8.13 21.84 -29.91
N VAL A 68 7.17 22.44 -30.61
CA VAL A 68 5.94 22.99 -30.03
C VAL A 68 5.04 21.85 -29.58
N GLU A 69 4.89 20.80 -30.38
CA GLU A 69 4.15 19.56 -30.01
C GLU A 69 4.68 18.98 -28.70
N ILE A 70 5.99 18.70 -28.67
CA ILE A 70 6.65 18.09 -27.52
C ILE A 70 6.50 18.99 -26.29
N THR A 71 6.73 20.29 -26.44
CA THR A 71 6.60 21.24 -25.34
C THR A 71 5.16 21.31 -24.83
N ALA A 72 4.17 21.32 -25.71
CA ALA A 72 2.77 21.30 -25.33
C ALA A 72 2.41 20.00 -24.60
N CYS A 73 2.84 18.84 -25.09
CA CYS A 73 2.64 17.55 -24.42
C CYS A 73 3.27 17.54 -23.02
N ILE A 74 4.52 18.02 -22.89
CA ILE A 74 5.19 18.17 -21.59
C ILE A 74 4.33 19.02 -20.65
N LEU A 75 3.90 20.21 -21.08
CA LEU A 75 3.17 21.15 -20.23
C LEU A 75 1.77 20.64 -19.86
N PHE A 76 0.95 20.28 -20.84
CA PHE A 76 -0.46 19.96 -20.62
C PHE A 76 -0.66 18.58 -20.00
N CYS A 77 0.13 17.56 -20.36
CA CYS A 77 0.05 16.26 -19.69
C CYS A 77 0.61 16.31 -18.26
N THR A 78 1.67 17.09 -18.01
CA THR A 78 2.15 17.33 -16.64
C THR A 78 1.10 18.09 -15.83
N MET A 79 0.43 19.09 -16.41
CA MET A 79 -0.67 19.80 -15.76
C MET A 79 -1.82 18.83 -15.44
N LEU A 80 -2.20 17.96 -16.37
CA LEU A 80 -3.20 16.93 -16.15
C LEU A 80 -2.79 15.99 -14.99
N GLU A 81 -1.55 15.49 -14.98
CA GLU A 81 -1.03 14.65 -13.89
C GLU A 81 -1.12 15.37 -12.53
N PHE A 82 -0.74 16.64 -12.50
CA PHE A 82 -0.83 17.48 -11.30
C PHE A 82 -2.28 17.63 -10.83
N LEU A 83 -3.22 17.90 -11.73
CA LEU A 83 -4.64 18.05 -11.41
C LEU A 83 -5.26 16.73 -10.92
N VAL A 84 -4.91 15.60 -11.54
CA VAL A 84 -5.36 14.27 -11.11
C VAL A 84 -4.81 13.96 -9.71
N HIS A 85 -3.54 14.27 -9.43
CA HIS A 85 -2.96 14.12 -8.09
C HIS A 85 -3.74 14.95 -7.06
N LEU A 86 -3.99 16.23 -7.36
CA LEU A 86 -4.77 17.11 -6.49
C LEU A 86 -6.20 16.61 -6.27
N PHE A 87 -6.86 16.10 -7.31
CA PHE A 87 -8.19 15.51 -7.21
C PHE A 87 -8.20 14.37 -6.18
N TYR A 88 -7.26 13.43 -6.27
CA TYR A 88 -7.19 12.31 -5.34
C TYR A 88 -6.85 12.74 -3.91
N GLU A 89 -5.91 13.69 -3.77
CA GLU A 89 -5.52 14.20 -2.46
C GLU A 89 -6.66 14.97 -1.77
N LYS A 90 -7.40 15.82 -2.50
CA LYS A 90 -8.48 16.63 -1.92
C LYS A 90 -9.74 15.81 -1.64
N LEU A 91 -10.11 14.91 -2.55
CA LEU A 91 -11.35 14.14 -2.41
C LEU A 91 -11.20 12.92 -1.50
N PHE A 92 -10.07 12.21 -1.59
CA PHE A 92 -9.86 10.96 -0.85
C PHE A 92 -8.80 11.07 0.25
N GLU A 93 -8.05 12.17 0.35
CA GLU A 93 -6.92 12.30 1.29
C GLU A 93 -5.85 11.22 1.10
N LEU A 94 -5.71 10.75 -0.14
CA LEU A 94 -4.77 9.72 -0.54
C LEU A 94 -3.74 10.30 -1.52
N LYS A 95 -2.47 9.97 -1.31
CA LYS A 95 -1.39 10.22 -2.27
C LYS A 95 -1.10 8.92 -3.03
N LEU A 96 -1.55 8.84 -4.28
CA LEU A 96 -1.37 7.65 -5.14
C LEU A 96 0.06 7.52 -5.69
N TRP A 97 0.82 8.61 -5.72
CA TRP A 97 2.25 8.60 -6.02
C TRP A 97 2.94 9.77 -5.31
N ASP A 98 4.26 9.68 -5.20
CA ASP A 98 5.09 10.70 -4.55
C ASP A 98 6.45 10.81 -5.27
N TYR A 99 6.70 11.97 -5.88
CA TYR A 99 7.95 12.32 -6.54
C TYR A 99 8.86 13.22 -5.70
N SER A 100 8.65 13.32 -4.38
CA SER A 100 9.41 14.24 -3.51
C SER A 100 10.92 14.01 -3.54
N SER A 101 11.38 12.80 -3.85
CA SER A 101 12.80 12.46 -3.97
C SER A 101 13.43 12.80 -5.33
N PHE A 102 12.63 13.22 -6.31
CA PHE A 102 13.10 13.49 -7.67
C PHE A 102 13.47 14.96 -7.86
N PHE A 103 14.44 15.19 -8.76
CA PHE A 103 14.91 16.52 -9.13
C PHE A 103 13.77 17.36 -9.74
N LEU A 104 13.68 18.64 -9.34
CA LEU A 104 12.64 19.59 -9.75
C LEU A 104 11.21 19.02 -9.64
N ASN A 105 10.90 18.47 -8.47
CA ASN A 105 9.53 18.10 -8.14
C ASN A 105 8.71 19.31 -7.66
N LEU A 106 7.43 19.31 -7.98
CA LEU A 106 6.45 20.28 -7.47
C LEU A 106 5.60 19.61 -6.40
N GLN A 107 5.91 19.89 -5.12
CA GLN A 107 5.21 19.33 -3.94
C GLN A 107 5.12 17.79 -3.96
N GLY A 108 6.06 17.10 -4.61
CA GLY A 108 6.03 15.66 -4.83
C GLY A 108 4.91 15.15 -5.76
N ARG A 109 4.19 16.02 -6.49
CA ARG A 109 3.04 15.64 -7.34
C ARG A 109 3.43 15.30 -8.77
N VAL A 110 4.33 16.11 -9.30
CA VAL A 110 4.96 15.95 -10.63
C VAL A 110 6.44 16.26 -10.51
N CYS A 111 7.25 15.79 -11.45
CA CYS A 111 8.66 16.18 -11.53
C CYS A 111 9.13 16.23 -12.97
N LEU A 112 10.23 16.96 -13.19
CA LEU A 112 10.76 17.25 -14.52
C LEU A 112 11.03 15.98 -15.35
N LEU A 113 11.54 14.92 -14.73
CA LEU A 113 11.87 13.68 -15.45
C LEU A 113 10.64 13.04 -16.10
N TYR A 114 9.54 12.88 -15.34
CA TYR A 114 8.31 12.29 -15.87
C TYR A 114 7.59 13.26 -16.81
N SER A 115 7.74 14.58 -16.62
CA SER A 115 7.29 15.58 -17.58
C SER A 115 7.94 15.37 -18.96
N PHE A 116 9.24 15.06 -19.03
CA PHE A 116 9.89 14.72 -20.30
C PHE A 116 9.37 13.41 -20.90
N TYR A 117 9.06 12.40 -20.09
CA TYR A 117 8.43 11.18 -20.59
C TYR A 117 7.06 11.44 -21.22
N TRP A 118 6.26 12.37 -20.66
CA TRP A 118 5.02 12.80 -21.31
C TRP A 118 5.26 13.45 -22.67
N GLY A 119 6.33 14.24 -22.82
CA GLY A 119 6.72 14.80 -24.12
C GLY A 119 7.06 13.74 -25.17
N ILE A 120 7.89 12.76 -24.80
CA ILE A 120 8.26 11.64 -25.68
C ILE A 120 7.02 10.80 -26.03
N LEU A 121 6.19 10.48 -25.03
CA LEU A 121 4.99 9.68 -25.25
C LEU A 121 3.98 10.41 -26.13
N GLY A 122 3.79 11.71 -25.93
CA GLY A 122 2.94 12.56 -26.78
C GLY A 122 3.43 12.62 -28.22
N TYR A 123 4.75 12.74 -28.42
CA TYR A 123 5.36 12.65 -29.76
C TYR A 123 5.10 11.29 -30.42
N VAL A 124 5.32 10.18 -29.70
CA VAL A 124 5.04 8.83 -30.21
C VAL A 124 3.56 8.67 -30.56
N TYR A 125 2.68 9.23 -29.72
CA TYR A 125 1.25 9.22 -29.95
C TYR A 125 0.90 9.91 -31.27
N LEU A 126 1.27 11.19 -31.43
CA LEU A 126 0.93 12.00 -32.61
C LEU A 126 1.50 11.41 -33.91
N HIS A 127 2.77 11.02 -33.91
CA HIS A 127 3.45 10.64 -35.16
C HIS A 127 3.29 9.17 -35.56
N PHE A 128 2.96 8.28 -34.63
CA PHE A 128 2.91 6.84 -34.92
C PHE A 128 1.59 6.17 -34.55
N LEU A 129 0.90 6.63 -33.50
CA LEU A 129 -0.30 5.95 -33.00
C LEU A 129 -1.59 6.63 -33.45
N GLN A 130 -1.60 7.95 -33.60
CA GLN A 130 -2.80 8.76 -33.85
C GLN A 130 -3.60 8.25 -35.05
N GLN A 131 -2.96 8.10 -36.21
CA GLN A 131 -3.62 7.62 -37.43
C GLN A 131 -4.22 6.21 -37.24
N ASN A 132 -3.50 5.31 -36.59
CA ASN A 132 -3.97 3.94 -36.34
C ASN A 132 -5.15 3.92 -35.36
N ILE A 133 -5.12 4.77 -34.32
CA ILE A 133 -6.20 4.94 -33.36
C ILE A 133 -7.45 5.49 -34.06
N TRP A 134 -7.31 6.50 -34.91
CA TRP A 134 -8.43 7.06 -35.67
C TRP A 134 -9.06 6.02 -36.61
N LEU A 135 -8.26 5.26 -37.36
CA LEU A 135 -8.77 4.17 -38.20
C LEU A 135 -9.53 3.12 -37.40
N PHE A 136 -9.03 2.77 -36.22
CA PHE A 136 -9.70 1.85 -35.32
C PHE A 136 -11.01 2.42 -34.76
N MET A 137 -11.03 3.71 -34.41
CA MET A 137 -12.23 4.41 -33.96
C MET A 137 -13.29 4.47 -35.06
N ASP A 138 -12.90 4.78 -36.30
CA ASP A 138 -13.83 4.83 -37.44
C ASP A 138 -14.45 3.45 -37.70
N LEU A 139 -13.67 2.37 -37.57
CA LEU A 139 -14.19 1.01 -37.65
C LEU A 139 -15.24 0.71 -36.55
N ILE A 140 -14.98 1.14 -35.32
CA ILE A 140 -15.90 1.00 -34.19
C ILE A 140 -17.20 1.77 -34.46
N LEU A 141 -17.07 3.04 -34.89
CA LEU A 141 -18.20 3.94 -35.08
C LEU A 141 -19.04 3.58 -36.33
N ALA A 142 -18.44 3.00 -37.36
CA ALA A 142 -19.13 2.60 -38.60
C ALA A 142 -19.95 1.30 -38.43
N THR A 143 -19.59 0.43 -37.48
CA THR A 143 -20.21 -0.89 -37.34
C THR A 143 -21.21 -0.93 -36.19
N LYS A 144 -22.49 -1.19 -36.47
CA LYS A 144 -23.55 -1.27 -35.45
C LYS A 144 -23.24 -2.24 -34.29
N GLY A 145 -22.56 -3.36 -34.58
CA GLY A 145 -22.14 -4.32 -33.56
C GLY A 145 -21.07 -3.78 -32.60
N PHE A 146 -20.09 -3.04 -33.11
CA PHE A 146 -19.07 -2.40 -32.28
C PHE A 146 -19.61 -1.23 -31.46
N TRP A 147 -20.68 -0.58 -31.92
CA TRP A 147 -21.41 0.41 -31.13
C TRP A 147 -21.97 -0.16 -29.83
N ILE A 148 -22.58 -1.35 -29.87
CA ILE A 148 -23.08 -2.02 -28.66
C ILE A 148 -21.91 -2.30 -27.71
N ILE A 149 -20.79 -2.82 -28.23
CA ILE A 149 -19.58 -3.09 -27.44
C ILE A 149 -19.04 -1.81 -26.80
N ALA A 150 -18.92 -0.72 -27.56
CA ALA A 150 -18.45 0.56 -27.06
C ALA A 150 -19.35 1.10 -25.93
N VAL A 151 -20.68 1.05 -26.11
CA VAL A 151 -21.64 1.46 -25.07
C VAL A 151 -21.53 0.58 -23.83
N SER A 152 -21.48 -0.74 -23.98
CA SER A 152 -21.29 -1.67 -22.86
C SER A 152 -19.98 -1.43 -22.13
N PHE A 153 -18.90 -1.14 -22.87
CA PHE A 153 -17.59 -0.83 -22.30
C PHE A 153 -17.58 0.52 -21.56
N SER A 154 -18.29 1.53 -22.07
CA SER A 154 -18.53 2.80 -21.36
C SER A 154 -19.30 2.60 -20.06
N ILE A 155 -20.38 1.81 -20.08
CA ILE A 155 -21.16 1.49 -18.87
C ILE A 155 -20.28 0.76 -17.86
N TYR A 156 -19.48 -0.20 -18.31
CA TYR A 156 -18.52 -0.91 -17.47
C TYR A 156 -17.50 0.07 -16.85
N PHE A 157 -16.91 0.97 -17.64
CA PHE A 157 -15.99 1.99 -17.15
C PHE A 157 -16.63 2.85 -16.04
N ILE A 158 -17.85 3.35 -16.25
CA ILE A 158 -18.58 4.16 -15.27
C ILE A 158 -18.83 3.37 -13.99
N PHE A 159 -19.31 2.13 -14.10
CA PHE A 159 -19.53 1.26 -12.95
C PHE A 159 -18.23 1.05 -12.15
N GLN A 160 -17.11 0.81 -12.83
CA GLN A 160 -15.81 0.65 -12.17
C GLN A 160 -15.30 1.95 -11.54
N ALA A 161 -15.50 3.10 -12.19
CA ALA A 161 -15.15 4.40 -11.62
C ALA A 161 -15.92 4.67 -10.31
N ILE A 162 -17.23 4.37 -10.30
CA ILE A 162 -18.09 4.48 -9.12
C ILE A 162 -17.62 3.50 -8.03
N SER A 163 -17.44 2.23 -8.37
CA SER A 163 -16.97 1.21 -7.42
C SER A 163 -15.62 1.59 -6.80
N ASN A 164 -14.68 2.06 -7.61
CA ASN A 164 -13.37 2.51 -7.12
C ASN A 164 -13.48 3.75 -6.22
N ALA A 165 -14.37 4.71 -6.53
CA ALA A 165 -14.60 5.85 -5.66
C ALA A 165 -15.11 5.42 -4.28
N TYR A 166 -16.06 4.47 -4.21
CA TYR A 166 -16.51 3.89 -2.94
C TYR A 166 -15.37 3.21 -2.18
N GLU A 167 -14.52 2.44 -2.86
CA GLU A 167 -13.37 1.78 -2.22
C GLU A 167 -12.35 2.78 -1.67
N LEU A 168 -12.05 3.86 -2.41
CA LEU A 168 -11.13 4.90 -1.95
C LEU A 168 -11.69 5.69 -0.77
N LEU A 169 -13.00 5.97 -0.75
CA LEU A 169 -13.66 6.56 0.42
C LEU A 169 -13.60 5.63 1.63
N HIS A 170 -13.74 4.33 1.41
CA HIS A 170 -13.63 3.34 2.47
C HIS A 170 -12.20 3.25 3.02
N ILE A 171 -11.19 3.30 2.15
CA ILE A 171 -9.78 3.40 2.57
C ILE A 171 -9.53 4.71 3.33
N ARG A 172 -10.12 5.84 2.90
CA ARG A 172 -10.03 7.10 3.64
C ARG A 172 -10.63 6.98 5.04
N HIS A 173 -11.78 6.32 5.18
CA HIS A 173 -12.41 6.06 6.48
C HIS A 173 -11.52 5.18 7.36
N LEU A 174 -11.01 4.08 6.81
CA LEU A 174 -10.06 3.20 7.51
C LEU A 174 -8.83 3.97 7.98
N LYS A 175 -8.22 4.76 7.09
CA LYS A 175 -7.05 5.60 7.34
C LYS A 175 -7.28 6.53 8.53
N ARG A 176 -8.35 7.33 8.48
CA ARG A 176 -8.69 8.31 9.53
C ARG A 176 -8.96 7.67 10.88
N ASN A 177 -9.52 6.46 10.90
CA ASN A 177 -9.92 5.79 12.13
C ASN A 177 -8.90 4.77 12.64
N LEU A 178 -7.83 4.47 11.89
CA LEU A 178 -6.85 3.44 12.25
C LEU A 178 -6.29 3.64 13.66
N LEU A 179 -5.89 4.87 13.97
CA LEU A 179 -5.41 5.25 15.30
C LEU A 179 -6.53 5.25 16.35
N GLY A 180 -7.74 5.63 15.97
CA GLY A 180 -8.90 5.64 16.86
C GLY A 180 -9.30 4.23 17.30
N PHE A 181 -9.17 3.24 16.41
CA PHE A 181 -9.42 1.83 16.76
C PHE A 181 -8.47 1.34 17.84
N LEU A 182 -7.22 1.79 17.85
CA LEU A 182 -6.26 1.44 18.90
C LEU A 182 -6.53 2.13 20.24
N GLU A 183 -7.33 3.19 20.30
CA GLU A 183 -7.55 3.96 21.54
C GLU A 183 -8.92 3.76 22.16
N ASN A 184 -9.93 3.50 21.35
CA ASN A 184 -11.30 3.42 21.81
C ASN A 184 -11.81 1.97 21.71
N PRO A 185 -12.08 1.28 22.83
CA PRO A 185 -12.66 -0.05 22.84
C PRO A 185 -14.04 -0.14 22.17
N ALA A 186 -14.77 0.99 22.12
CA ALA A 186 -16.08 1.10 21.47
C ALA A 186 -16.00 1.51 19.99
N ALA A 187 -14.80 1.62 19.42
CA ALA A 187 -14.64 1.91 18.01
C ALA A 187 -15.25 0.78 17.15
N GLU A 188 -15.76 1.14 15.97
CA GLU A 188 -16.45 0.22 15.04
C GLU A 188 -15.73 -1.14 14.91
N ASN A 189 -16.50 -2.21 14.70
CA ASN A 189 -15.95 -3.55 14.49
C ASN A 189 -14.88 -3.51 13.37
N LEU A 190 -13.61 -3.64 13.79
CA LEU A 190 -12.40 -3.59 12.95
C LEU A 190 -12.52 -4.50 11.72
N GLU A 191 -13.12 -5.66 11.92
CA GLU A 191 -13.36 -6.65 10.90
C GLU A 191 -14.33 -6.14 9.82
N ALA A 192 -15.44 -5.50 10.24
CA ALA A 192 -16.44 -4.94 9.32
C ALA A 192 -15.87 -3.77 8.52
N VAL A 193 -14.96 -2.99 9.12
CA VAL A 193 -14.26 -1.91 8.45
C VAL A 193 -13.31 -2.51 7.42
N GLY A 194 -12.28 -3.26 7.78
CA GLY A 194 -11.29 -3.59 6.75
C GLY A 194 -11.62 -4.81 5.86
N ARG A 195 -12.67 -5.63 6.11
CA ARG A 195 -13.24 -6.54 5.07
C ARG A 195 -13.72 -5.77 3.84
N LYS A 196 -14.19 -4.53 4.03
CA LYS A 196 -14.63 -3.64 2.94
C LYS A 196 -13.46 -2.89 2.28
N ALA A 197 -12.28 -2.88 2.90
CA ALA A 197 -11.09 -2.27 2.31
C ALA A 197 -10.51 -3.16 1.21
N ASN A 198 -10.38 -2.62 0.01
CA ASN A 198 -9.83 -3.38 -1.12
C ASN A 198 -8.31 -3.53 -0.97
N THR A 199 -7.87 -4.72 -0.54
CA THR A 199 -6.44 -5.05 -0.38
C THR A 199 -5.64 -4.82 -1.66
N ARG A 200 -6.25 -4.96 -2.84
CA ARG A 200 -5.61 -4.67 -4.13
C ARG A 200 -5.08 -3.24 -4.21
N ILE A 201 -5.86 -2.25 -3.79
CA ILE A 201 -5.45 -0.84 -3.85
C ILE A 201 -4.31 -0.59 -2.86
N LEU A 202 -4.42 -1.10 -1.64
CA LEU A 202 -3.36 -0.96 -0.63
C LEU A 202 -2.05 -1.62 -1.07
N LEU A 203 -2.12 -2.72 -1.82
CA LEU A 203 -0.96 -3.40 -2.41
C LEU A 203 -0.38 -2.67 -3.62
N ALA A 204 -1.22 -2.08 -4.47
CA ALA A 204 -0.78 -1.27 -5.61
C ALA A 204 -0.18 0.08 -5.18
N PHE A 205 -0.61 0.60 -4.03
CA PHE A 205 -0.27 1.92 -3.49
C PHE A 205 0.17 1.85 -2.02
N PRO A 206 1.31 1.18 -1.72
CA PRO A 206 1.77 0.92 -0.35
C PRO A 206 2.06 2.20 0.46
N GLN A 207 2.33 3.32 -0.21
CA GLN A 207 2.56 4.62 0.43
C GLN A 207 1.34 5.12 1.22
N ILE A 208 0.13 4.65 0.92
CA ILE A 208 -1.08 4.97 1.69
C ILE A 208 -0.95 4.50 3.13
N LEU A 209 -0.41 3.30 3.36
CA LEU A 209 -0.18 2.78 4.71
C LEU A 209 1.06 3.40 5.35
N LYS A 210 2.09 3.70 4.55
CA LYS A 210 3.32 4.32 5.03
C LYS A 210 3.07 5.65 5.76
N SER A 211 2.15 6.48 5.26
CA SER A 211 1.80 7.75 5.94
C SER A 211 1.18 7.51 7.32
N GLU A 212 0.35 6.47 7.45
CA GLU A 212 -0.33 6.17 8.72
C GLU A 212 0.61 5.58 9.75
N LEU A 213 1.53 4.71 9.33
CA LEU A 213 2.59 4.23 10.21
C LEU A 213 3.45 5.39 10.70
N SER A 214 3.74 6.37 9.85
CA SER A 214 4.48 7.57 10.24
C SER A 214 3.70 8.43 11.26
N LEU A 215 2.39 8.60 11.08
CA LEU A 215 1.53 9.30 12.05
C LEU A 215 1.42 8.55 13.38
N PHE A 216 1.33 7.22 13.35
CA PHE A 216 1.34 6.38 14.54
C PHE A 216 2.64 6.54 15.33
N ILE A 217 3.79 6.48 14.66
CA ILE A 217 5.10 6.72 15.27
C ILE A 217 5.17 8.14 15.84
N ALA A 218 4.72 9.17 15.11
CA ALA A 218 4.71 10.56 15.57
C ALA A 218 3.88 10.72 16.85
N LYS A 219 2.75 10.03 16.94
CA LYS A 219 1.88 10.04 18.10
C LYS A 219 2.51 9.35 19.30
N ILE A 220 3.09 8.17 19.11
CA ILE A 220 3.87 7.45 20.13
C ILE A 220 5.02 8.33 20.62
N TRP A 221 5.75 8.96 19.70
CA TRP A 221 6.85 9.87 20.00
C TRP A 221 6.39 11.04 20.87
N GLY A 222 5.34 11.75 20.47
CA GLY A 222 4.78 12.87 21.22
C GLY A 222 4.38 12.47 22.65
N ARG A 223 3.79 11.28 22.83
CA ARG A 223 3.48 10.72 24.16
C ARG A 223 4.73 10.35 24.94
N SER A 224 5.75 9.81 24.30
CA SER A 224 7.03 9.45 24.96
C SER A 224 7.78 10.66 25.52
N THR A 225 7.59 11.85 24.94
CA THR A 225 8.23 13.10 25.38
C THR A 225 7.46 13.88 26.45
N ALA A 226 6.23 13.47 26.77
CA ALA A 226 5.40 14.16 27.77
C ALA A 226 5.87 13.89 29.21
N VAL A 227 5.57 14.82 30.13
CA VAL A 227 6.20 14.93 31.46
C VAL A 227 5.66 13.93 32.49
N ILE A 228 4.43 13.41 32.35
CA ILE A 228 3.78 12.57 33.38
C ILE A 228 3.34 11.23 32.79
N GLY A 229 3.92 10.11 33.27
CA GLY A 229 3.31 8.77 33.19
C GLY A 229 3.37 8.00 31.87
N PHE A 230 4.54 7.87 31.20
CA PHE A 230 4.65 7.26 29.86
C PHE A 230 5.83 6.29 29.66
N LEU A 231 6.27 5.59 30.71
CA LEU A 231 7.40 4.66 30.63
C LEU A 231 7.25 3.61 29.49
N PRO A 232 6.06 3.01 29.25
CA PRO A 232 5.90 2.07 28.14
C PRO A 232 6.15 2.68 26.76
N TYR A 233 5.65 3.90 26.47
CA TYR A 233 5.93 4.57 25.19
C TYR A 233 7.43 4.86 25.02
N ARG A 234 8.12 5.25 26.09
CA ARG A 234 9.57 5.49 26.06
C ARG A 234 10.36 4.22 25.79
N LYS A 235 10.03 3.12 26.47
CA LYS A 235 10.65 1.81 26.24
C LYS A 235 10.42 1.32 24.80
N ALA A 236 9.19 1.42 24.29
CA ALA A 236 8.88 1.08 22.89
C ALA A 236 9.69 1.92 21.88
N ILE A 237 9.72 3.25 22.03
CA ILE A 237 10.51 4.13 21.15
C ILE A 237 12.01 3.83 21.25
N TRP A 238 12.52 3.55 22.45
CA TRP A 238 13.92 3.20 22.63
C TRP A 238 14.27 1.94 21.86
N ILE A 239 13.46 0.89 21.94
CA ILE A 239 13.66 -0.36 21.21
C ILE A 239 13.61 -0.12 19.70
N LEU A 240 12.63 0.63 19.21
CA LEU A 240 12.50 0.97 17.78
C LEU A 240 13.70 1.77 17.26
N LEU A 241 14.25 2.69 18.06
CA LEU A 241 15.42 3.48 17.68
C LEU A 241 16.71 2.67 17.64
N HIS A 242 16.89 1.74 18.59
CA HIS A 242 18.13 0.98 18.73
C HIS A 242 18.11 -0.36 17.99
N GLY A 243 16.94 -0.83 17.55
CA GLY A 243 16.81 -2.10 16.85
C GLY A 243 17.17 -3.32 17.71
N ARG A 244 17.01 -3.21 19.04
CA ARG A 244 17.32 -4.29 19.99
C ARG A 244 16.40 -4.26 21.19
N ILE A 245 16.15 -5.43 21.76
CA ILE A 245 15.36 -5.61 22.99
C ILE A 245 16.07 -5.00 24.21
N LEU A 246 15.29 -4.67 25.22
CA LEU A 246 15.77 -4.30 26.56
C LEU A 246 16.12 -5.56 27.35
N ASP A 247 17.29 -5.54 27.99
CA ASP A 247 17.77 -6.59 28.89
C ASP A 247 16.99 -6.55 30.23
N GLU A 248 16.96 -7.67 30.97
CA GLU A 248 16.19 -7.85 32.21
C GLU A 248 16.43 -6.75 33.27
N ASP A 249 15.57 -5.74 33.29
CA ASP A 249 15.27 -4.91 34.47
C ASP A 249 14.03 -5.48 35.22
N GLN A 250 13.75 -5.00 36.44
CA GLN A 250 12.63 -5.52 37.24
C GLN A 250 11.24 -5.38 36.58
N GLU A 251 11.04 -4.41 35.67
CA GLU A 251 9.78 -4.26 34.94
C GLU A 251 9.73 -5.14 33.68
N ASP A 252 10.88 -5.40 33.08
CA ASP A 252 11.04 -6.24 31.89
C ASP A 252 10.97 -7.72 32.25
N GLY A 253 11.23 -8.09 33.50
CA GLY A 253 11.01 -9.45 34.01
C GLY A 253 9.58 -9.96 33.78
N GLN A 254 8.56 -9.11 33.86
CA GLN A 254 7.17 -9.53 33.56
C GLN A 254 6.96 -9.87 32.08
N PHE A 255 7.66 -9.18 31.18
CA PHE A 255 7.63 -9.51 29.76
C PHE A 255 8.23 -10.90 29.53
N TYR A 256 9.42 -11.16 30.07
CA TYR A 256 10.09 -12.46 29.91
C TYR A 256 9.28 -13.59 30.55
N LEU A 257 8.71 -13.38 31.74
CA LEU A 257 7.79 -14.34 32.36
C LEU A 257 6.55 -14.65 31.51
N ALA A 258 6.07 -13.68 30.70
CA ALA A 258 4.90 -13.89 29.85
C ALA A 258 5.19 -14.77 28.61
N ILE A 259 6.46 -14.89 28.21
CA ILE A 259 6.92 -15.64 27.04
C ILE A 259 7.94 -16.74 27.39
N GLU A 260 8.16 -17.01 28.68
CA GLU A 260 9.17 -17.95 29.18
C GLU A 260 8.98 -19.35 28.59
N ASP A 261 7.75 -19.87 28.63
CA ASP A 261 7.36 -21.15 28.03
C ASP A 261 7.63 -21.21 26.53
N LEU A 262 7.51 -20.07 25.84
CA LEU A 262 7.82 -19.98 24.41
C LEU A 262 9.33 -20.03 24.19
N LEU A 263 10.11 -19.31 25.00
CA LEU A 263 11.57 -19.26 24.90
C LEU A 263 12.25 -20.57 25.32
N GLU A 264 11.66 -21.35 26.22
CA GLU A 264 12.13 -22.69 26.57
C GLU A 264 11.95 -23.71 25.43
N ASN A 265 11.05 -23.43 24.48
CA ASN A 265 10.79 -24.32 23.37
C ASN A 265 11.91 -24.28 22.33
N ARG A 266 12.58 -25.42 22.12
CA ARG A 266 13.67 -25.56 21.15
C ARG A 266 13.32 -25.12 19.72
N ASN A 267 12.05 -25.23 19.30
CA ASN A 267 11.64 -24.83 17.95
C ASN A 267 11.52 -23.31 17.85
N VAL A 268 11.08 -22.62 18.91
CA VAL A 268 11.12 -21.15 18.95
C VAL A 268 12.58 -20.70 18.89
N MET A 269 13.46 -21.34 19.67
CA MET A 269 14.89 -21.03 19.64
C MET A 269 15.56 -21.34 18.29
N SER A 270 15.07 -22.31 17.53
CA SER A 270 15.62 -22.65 16.20
C SER A 270 15.39 -21.53 15.17
N MET A 271 14.42 -20.63 15.38
CA MET A 271 14.21 -19.44 14.56
C MET A 271 15.44 -18.51 14.54
N ALA A 272 16.38 -18.63 15.50
CA ALA A 272 17.64 -17.90 15.48
C ALA A 272 18.51 -18.26 14.26
N GLY A 273 18.37 -19.48 13.74
CA GLY A 273 19.10 -19.98 12.57
C GLY A 273 18.44 -19.62 11.22
N ILE A 274 17.24 -19.05 11.23
CA ILE A 274 16.46 -18.73 10.03
C ILE A 274 16.60 -17.23 9.76
N GLN A 275 16.95 -16.85 8.53
CA GLN A 275 17.12 -15.45 8.18
C GLN A 275 15.78 -14.79 7.81
N HIS A 276 15.45 -13.67 8.44
CA HIS A 276 14.27 -12.85 8.16
C HIS A 276 14.67 -11.38 8.04
N HIS A 277 14.39 -10.75 6.89
CA HIS A 277 14.92 -9.42 6.55
C HIS A 277 16.45 -9.29 6.71
N GLN A 278 16.90 -8.40 7.60
CA GLN A 278 18.31 -8.16 7.94
C GLN A 278 18.72 -8.84 9.26
N ALA A 279 17.83 -9.62 9.86
CA ALA A 279 17.98 -10.24 11.18
C ALA A 279 17.68 -11.76 11.12
N SER A 280 17.74 -12.45 12.26
CA SER A 280 17.13 -13.78 12.36
C SER A 280 15.64 -13.65 12.64
N THR A 281 14.85 -14.64 12.25
CA THR A 281 13.41 -14.69 12.55
C THR A 281 13.16 -14.54 14.06
N LEU A 282 13.99 -15.16 14.91
CA LEU A 282 13.86 -15.02 16.36
C LEU A 282 14.08 -13.58 16.83
N SER A 283 15.16 -12.93 16.39
CA SER A 283 15.46 -11.56 16.82
C SER A 283 14.43 -10.56 16.33
N HIS A 284 13.89 -10.75 15.12
CA HIS A 284 12.81 -9.95 14.55
C HIS A 284 11.54 -10.08 15.40
N SER A 285 11.09 -11.32 15.63
CA SER A 285 9.88 -11.60 16.41
C SER A 285 10.01 -11.15 17.86
N LEU A 286 11.18 -11.30 18.50
CA LEU A 286 11.41 -10.81 19.87
C LEU A 286 11.32 -9.29 19.97
N LEU A 287 11.88 -8.57 18.99
CA LEU A 287 11.81 -7.13 18.96
C LEU A 287 10.35 -6.66 18.83
N ILE A 288 9.59 -7.23 17.89
CA ILE A 288 8.17 -6.93 17.70
C ILE A 288 7.37 -7.29 18.96
N SER A 289 7.68 -8.44 19.59
CA SER A 289 7.05 -8.89 20.82
C SER A 289 7.22 -7.90 21.96
N GLN A 290 8.45 -7.45 22.23
CA GLN A 290 8.71 -6.53 23.33
C GLN A 290 8.17 -5.11 23.06
N VAL A 291 8.24 -4.62 21.82
CA VAL A 291 7.60 -3.34 21.46
C VAL A 291 6.09 -3.42 21.63
N SER A 292 5.47 -4.51 21.17
CA SER A 292 4.04 -4.73 21.27
C SER A 292 3.58 -4.87 22.72
N TRP A 293 4.38 -5.46 23.60
CA TRP A 293 4.13 -5.53 25.05
C TRP A 293 3.97 -4.15 25.68
N TYR A 294 4.94 -3.24 25.45
CA TYR A 294 4.86 -1.90 26.03
C TYR A 294 3.76 -1.06 25.39
N LEU A 295 3.57 -1.16 24.08
CA LEU A 295 2.49 -0.41 23.43
C LEU A 295 1.12 -0.94 23.86
N ALA A 296 0.96 -2.25 24.06
CA ALA A 296 -0.27 -2.84 24.59
C ALA A 296 -0.59 -2.27 25.97
N ASP A 297 0.41 -2.18 26.86
CA ASP A 297 0.28 -1.52 28.17
C ASP A 297 -0.17 -0.06 28.01
N ALA A 298 0.47 0.64 27.08
CA ALA A 298 0.22 2.05 26.82
C ALA A 298 -1.16 2.36 26.22
N PHE A 299 -1.78 1.38 25.55
CA PHE A 299 -3.11 1.46 24.94
C PHE A 299 -4.20 0.72 25.75
N GLY A 300 -3.85 0.12 26.90
CA GLY A 300 -4.78 -0.65 27.74
C GLY A 300 -5.29 -1.92 27.05
N LEU A 301 -4.41 -2.61 26.34
CA LEU A 301 -4.66 -3.87 25.62
C LEU A 301 -4.08 -5.08 26.38
N ASP A 302 -4.40 -6.29 25.93
CA ASP A 302 -3.82 -7.52 26.49
C ASP A 302 -2.33 -7.66 26.13
N LYS A 303 -1.47 -7.24 27.07
CA LYS A 303 -0.01 -7.31 26.95
C LYS A 303 0.50 -8.73 26.67
N LYS A 304 -0.06 -9.73 27.37
CA LYS A 304 0.42 -11.11 27.29
C LYS A 304 0.10 -11.70 25.92
N SER A 305 -1.13 -11.53 25.45
CA SER A 305 -1.55 -11.99 24.12
C SER A 305 -0.77 -11.28 23.01
N CYS A 306 -0.55 -9.97 23.13
CA CYS A 306 0.30 -9.20 22.21
C CYS A 306 1.73 -9.76 22.14
N ALA A 307 2.39 -9.96 23.28
CA ALA A 307 3.77 -10.45 23.32
C ALA A 307 3.89 -11.87 22.74
N ARG A 308 2.99 -12.78 23.14
CA ARG A 308 3.02 -14.18 22.70
C ARG A 308 2.68 -14.31 21.22
N GLY A 309 1.59 -13.70 20.78
CA GLY A 309 1.21 -13.69 19.36
C GLY A 309 2.28 -13.05 18.47
N ALA A 310 2.90 -11.94 18.91
CA ALA A 310 3.99 -11.30 18.20
C ALA A 310 5.29 -12.13 18.19
N LEU A 311 5.60 -12.92 19.22
CA LEU A 311 6.77 -13.80 19.15
C LEU A 311 6.56 -14.94 18.13
N LEU A 312 5.32 -15.38 17.96
CA LEU A 312 4.94 -16.53 17.14
C LEU A 312 4.44 -16.18 15.73
N HIS A 313 4.26 -14.90 15.38
CA HIS A 313 3.65 -14.51 14.10
C HIS A 313 4.40 -15.06 12.87
N ASP A 314 5.72 -15.19 12.98
CA ASP A 314 6.63 -15.70 11.97
C ASP A 314 7.16 -17.12 12.29
N PHE A 315 6.42 -17.90 13.08
CA PHE A 315 6.82 -19.24 13.51
C PHE A 315 6.67 -20.32 12.42
N PHE A 316 7.16 -20.05 11.22
CA PHE A 316 7.01 -20.93 10.04
C PHE A 316 8.03 -22.08 9.97
N LEU A 317 9.18 -21.97 10.67
CA LEU A 317 10.17 -23.06 10.87
C LEU A 317 10.89 -23.61 9.61
N TYR A 318 11.00 -22.83 8.53
CA TYR A 318 11.75 -23.20 7.32
C TYR A 318 12.49 -22.01 6.69
N ASP A 319 13.58 -22.20 5.95
CA ASP A 319 14.26 -21.09 5.25
C ASP A 319 13.69 -20.90 3.85
N TRP A 320 12.75 -19.97 3.70
CA TRP A 320 12.08 -19.73 2.42
C TRP A 320 12.99 -19.16 1.32
N LYS A 321 14.11 -18.53 1.67
CA LYS A 321 15.08 -18.01 0.69
C LYS A 321 15.90 -19.14 0.09
N ARG A 322 16.27 -20.14 0.90
CA ARG A 322 17.02 -21.32 0.46
C ARG A 322 16.13 -22.37 -0.20
N GLU A 323 14.97 -22.62 0.38
CA GLU A 323 14.08 -23.72 0.00
C GLU A 323 13.09 -23.36 -1.11
N LYS A 324 13.09 -22.11 -1.60
CA LYS A 324 12.25 -21.62 -2.72
C LYS A 324 10.77 -21.98 -2.56
N HIS A 325 10.21 -21.81 -1.36
CA HIS A 325 8.80 -22.06 -1.10
C HIS A 325 7.91 -21.08 -1.89
N PRO A 326 7.14 -21.54 -2.90
CA PRO A 326 6.30 -20.66 -3.69
C PRO A 326 5.19 -20.07 -2.83
N HIS A 327 4.90 -18.78 -3.03
CA HIS A 327 3.85 -18.05 -2.30
C HIS A 327 4.04 -17.96 -0.77
N HIS A 328 5.26 -18.09 -0.24
CA HIS A 328 5.57 -17.94 1.19
C HIS A 328 4.86 -16.74 1.82
N ALA A 329 4.96 -15.55 1.21
CA ALA A 329 4.36 -14.32 1.73
C ALA A 329 2.83 -14.37 1.91
N MET A 330 2.12 -15.26 1.19
CA MET A 330 0.66 -15.44 1.31
C MET A 330 0.26 -16.56 2.26
N ARG A 331 1.18 -17.47 2.62
CA ARG A 331 0.88 -18.71 3.34
C ARG A 331 1.52 -18.82 4.71
N HIS A 332 2.63 -18.12 4.98
CA HIS A 332 3.38 -18.32 6.22
C HIS A 332 2.58 -17.96 7.47
N ALA A 333 1.66 -17.00 7.43
CA ALA A 333 0.78 -16.72 8.56
C ALA A 333 -0.05 -17.95 8.97
N GLY A 334 -0.58 -18.70 7.99
CA GLY A 334 -1.30 -19.95 8.26
C GLY A 334 -0.38 -21.05 8.78
N ILE A 335 0.81 -21.20 8.19
CA ILE A 335 1.80 -22.21 8.62
C ILE A 335 2.34 -21.90 10.03
N ALA A 336 2.58 -20.63 10.34
CA ALA A 336 3.00 -20.17 11.65
C ALA A 336 1.94 -20.47 12.70
N LEU A 337 0.66 -20.25 12.37
CA LEU A 337 -0.46 -20.60 13.24
C LEU A 337 -0.54 -22.11 13.48
N GLU A 338 -0.49 -22.92 12.41
CA GLU A 338 -0.50 -24.39 12.51
C GLU A 338 0.66 -24.89 13.38
N ASN A 339 1.88 -24.37 13.16
CA ASN A 339 3.03 -24.69 13.99
C ASN A 339 2.84 -24.28 15.44
N ALA A 340 2.37 -23.06 15.69
CA ALA A 340 2.18 -22.56 17.05
C ALA A 340 1.14 -23.40 17.82
N GLN A 341 0.04 -23.80 17.17
CA GLN A 341 -0.97 -24.68 17.76
C GLN A 341 -0.50 -26.11 18.03
N MET A 342 0.53 -26.59 17.32
CA MET A 342 1.13 -27.91 17.61
C MET A 342 1.94 -27.92 18.91
N TYR A 343 2.53 -26.79 19.30
CA TYR A 343 3.46 -26.72 20.43
C TYR A 343 2.92 -25.96 21.65
N PHE A 344 1.89 -25.12 21.47
CA PHE A 344 1.38 -24.25 22.52
C PHE A 344 -0.15 -24.22 22.54
N ASP A 345 -0.72 -24.04 23.73
CA ASP A 345 -2.14 -23.72 23.86
C ASP A 345 -2.33 -22.21 23.67
N LEU A 346 -3.02 -21.84 22.60
CA LEU A 346 -3.21 -20.45 22.19
C LEU A 346 -4.64 -20.00 22.41
N ASN A 347 -4.80 -18.77 22.90
CA ASN A 347 -6.11 -18.13 22.94
C ASN A 347 -6.50 -17.55 21.56
N GLU A 348 -7.77 -17.17 21.38
CA GLU A 348 -8.27 -16.69 20.08
C GLU A 348 -7.59 -15.40 19.60
N MET A 349 -7.14 -14.55 20.52
CA MET A 349 -6.44 -13.31 20.20
C MET A 349 -5.02 -13.57 19.68
N GLU A 350 -4.28 -14.48 20.32
CA GLU A 350 -2.96 -14.93 19.87
C GLU A 350 -3.05 -15.56 18.47
N LYS A 351 -4.07 -16.39 18.23
CA LYS A 351 -4.33 -16.98 16.90
C LYS A 351 -4.61 -15.90 15.85
N ASP A 352 -5.43 -14.91 16.18
CA ASP A 352 -5.75 -13.81 15.27
C ASP A 352 -4.54 -12.93 14.96
N ILE A 353 -3.70 -12.61 15.96
CA ILE A 353 -2.43 -11.89 15.76
C ILE A 353 -1.57 -12.62 14.73
N ILE A 354 -1.35 -13.93 14.92
CA ILE A 354 -0.51 -14.74 14.03
C ILE A 354 -1.12 -14.80 12.62
N LEU A 355 -2.44 -14.97 12.49
CA LEU A 355 -3.08 -15.14 11.19
C LEU A 355 -3.16 -13.84 10.36
N THR A 356 -3.27 -12.69 11.03
CA THR A 356 -3.63 -11.41 10.40
C THR A 356 -2.48 -10.44 10.23
N HIS A 357 -1.29 -10.72 10.80
CA HIS A 357 -0.15 -9.80 10.75
C HIS A 357 0.22 -9.36 9.32
N MET A 358 0.04 -10.25 8.33
CA MET A 358 0.32 -9.97 6.91
C MET A 358 -0.71 -9.11 6.19
N TRP A 359 -1.82 -8.71 6.80
CA TRP A 359 -2.75 -7.79 6.18
C TRP A 359 -2.03 -6.47 5.80
N PRO A 360 -2.24 -5.87 4.61
CA PRO A 360 -3.22 -6.20 3.58
C PRO A 360 -2.72 -7.19 2.50
N LEU A 361 -1.53 -7.77 2.66
CA LEU A 361 -1.04 -8.79 1.72
C LEU A 361 -1.86 -10.08 1.83
N SER A 362 -2.23 -10.46 3.05
CA SER A 362 -3.28 -11.46 3.27
C SER A 362 -4.67 -10.82 3.17
N LYS A 363 -5.66 -11.64 2.83
CA LYS A 363 -7.08 -11.23 2.81
C LYS A 363 -7.72 -11.28 4.20
N THR A 364 -7.09 -11.95 5.15
CA THR A 364 -7.56 -12.05 6.53
C THR A 364 -7.28 -10.76 7.26
N ILE A 365 -8.28 -10.21 7.93
CA ILE A 365 -8.15 -8.98 8.70
C ILE A 365 -8.25 -9.26 10.19
N TYR A 366 -7.58 -8.43 10.98
CA TYR A 366 -7.64 -8.38 12.43
C TYR A 366 -9.08 -8.27 12.97
N HIS A 367 -9.39 -9.09 13.97
CA HIS A 367 -10.63 -9.03 14.76
C HIS A 367 -10.40 -8.27 16.08
N TYR A 368 -9.17 -8.31 16.58
CA TYR A 368 -8.78 -7.65 17.84
C TYR A 368 -7.92 -6.40 17.60
N ARG A 369 -7.96 -5.48 18.55
CA ARG A 369 -7.13 -4.25 18.54
C ARG A 369 -5.65 -4.61 18.69
N GLU A 370 -5.38 -5.65 19.45
CA GLU A 370 -4.08 -6.29 19.65
C GLU A 370 -3.47 -6.76 18.33
N SER A 371 -4.27 -7.42 17.48
CA SER A 371 -3.85 -7.84 16.15
C SER A 371 -3.49 -6.66 15.24
N LEU A 372 -4.29 -5.58 15.27
CA LEU A 372 -3.95 -4.34 14.57
C LEU A 372 -2.62 -3.76 15.09
N LEU A 373 -2.43 -3.68 16.41
CA LEU A 373 -1.21 -3.16 17.03
C LEU A 373 0.02 -3.95 16.57
N VAL A 374 0.00 -5.28 16.71
CA VAL A 374 1.11 -6.14 16.32
C VAL A 374 1.39 -6.02 14.82
N SER A 375 0.34 -6.00 13.99
CA SER A 375 0.45 -5.81 12.53
C SER A 375 1.08 -4.46 12.14
N MET A 376 0.82 -3.39 12.90
CA MET A 376 1.46 -2.08 12.69
C MET A 376 2.92 -2.09 13.14
N VAL A 377 3.22 -2.67 14.30
CA VAL A 377 4.59 -2.78 14.82
C VAL A 377 5.47 -3.60 13.88
N ASP A 378 4.99 -4.74 13.39
CA ASP A 378 5.71 -5.56 12.41
C ASP A 378 6.08 -4.75 11.16
N LYS A 379 5.13 -4.03 10.56
CA LYS A 379 5.39 -3.20 9.37
C LYS A 379 6.40 -2.08 9.63
N ILE A 380 6.41 -1.53 10.84
CA ILE A 380 7.35 -0.47 11.24
C ILE A 380 8.76 -1.06 11.34
N VAL A 381 8.92 -2.17 12.05
CA VAL A 381 10.21 -2.86 12.23
C VAL A 381 10.75 -3.39 10.90
N SER A 382 9.88 -3.93 10.05
CA SER A 382 10.21 -4.45 8.72
C SER A 382 10.49 -3.34 7.68
N SER A 383 10.25 -2.07 8.00
CA SER A 383 10.46 -0.95 7.08
C SER A 383 11.93 -0.53 6.97
N LYS A 384 12.48 -0.55 5.75
CA LYS A 384 13.82 0.00 5.48
C LYS A 384 13.96 1.49 5.80
N ASP A 385 12.84 2.20 5.86
CA ASP A 385 12.78 3.65 6.10
C ASP A 385 12.44 4.00 7.55
N LEU A 386 12.54 3.06 8.49
CA LEU A 386 12.25 3.28 9.91
C LEU A 386 12.93 4.54 10.47
N ILE A 387 14.22 4.74 10.15
CA ILE A 387 14.98 5.92 10.58
C ILE A 387 14.39 7.21 9.99
N ALA A 388 13.94 7.18 8.73
CA ALA A 388 13.31 8.35 8.11
C ALA A 388 11.97 8.66 8.80
N MET A 389 11.16 7.65 9.10
CA MET A 389 9.91 7.82 9.85
C MET A 389 10.16 8.44 11.23
N LEU A 390 11.19 8.00 11.95
CA LEU A 390 11.58 8.51 13.27
C LEU A 390 12.27 9.89 13.22
N ARG A 391 12.80 10.31 12.08
CA ARG A 391 13.40 11.64 11.89
C ARG A 391 12.34 12.70 11.54
N LEU A 392 11.27 12.32 10.85
CA LEU A 392 10.15 13.21 10.52
C LEU A 392 9.35 13.64 11.77
N THR A 393 9.63 13.04 12.93
CA THR A 393 8.96 13.34 14.21
C THR A 393 9.81 14.21 15.14
N LYS A 394 11.01 14.61 14.72
CA LYS A 394 11.83 15.65 15.36
C LYS A 394 11.53 16.99 14.72
#